data_AF-U9UHU8-F1
#
_entry.id   AF-U9UHU8-F1
#
_cell.length_a   1.000
_cell.length_b   1.000
_cell.length_c   1.000
_cell.angle_alpha   90.00
_cell.angle_beta   90.00
_cell.angle_gamma   90.00
#
_symmetry.space_group_name_H-M   'P 1'
#
loop_
_entity.id
_entity.type
_entity.pdbx_description
1 polymer ?
#
loop_
_entity_poly.entity_id
_entity_poly.type
_entity_poly.pdbx_seq_one_letter_code
_entity_poly.pdbx_strand_id
1 'polypeptide(L)'
;MTYSKLFSGNSSELGNLPELLCEIIQYFRNDLSTLYSCVLVNKLWCRLAIPLLWEDPFSIYAQNFQFIEIYLCNLNEDDKTKFNEYVKQKLANIESISNCSSTLFNYTSFIKCLNTHKVVCSIEKWRSALMNNNWISQY
;
A
#
# COMPACT_ATOMS: atom_id res chain seq x y z
N MET A 1 -0.54 12.67 -27.88
CA MET A 1 0.94 12.67 -27.92
C MET A 1 1.42 11.27 -27.57
N THR A 2 1.95 10.57 -28.57
CA THR A 2 2.15 9.12 -28.58
C THR A 2 3.59 8.81 -28.19
N TYR A 3 3.80 8.07 -27.10
CA TYR A 3 5.13 7.65 -26.60
C TYR A 3 5.80 6.54 -27.43
N SER A 4 5.37 6.30 -28.67
CA SER A 4 5.81 5.15 -29.47
C SER A 4 7.11 5.36 -30.28
N LYS A 5 7.96 6.32 -29.91
CA LYS A 5 9.22 6.60 -30.66
C LYS A 5 10.52 6.52 -29.87
N LEU A 6 10.52 6.04 -28.62
CA LEU A 6 11.76 5.91 -27.83
C LEU A 6 12.32 4.48 -27.72
N PHE A 7 11.67 3.47 -28.32
CA PHE A 7 12.07 2.06 -28.17
C PHE A 7 12.41 1.36 -29.49
N SER A 8 12.98 2.06 -30.48
CA SER A 8 13.50 1.43 -31.71
C SER A 8 15.04 1.39 -31.73
N GLY A 9 15.65 0.96 -30.62
CA GLY A 9 17.09 0.70 -30.52
C GLY A 9 17.35 -0.75 -30.13
N ASN A 10 17.86 -1.52 -31.08
CA ASN A 10 18.69 -2.72 -30.97
C ASN A 10 18.27 -3.75 -29.88
N SER A 11 17.54 -4.78 -30.30
CA SER A 11 16.90 -5.82 -29.48
C SER A 11 17.83 -6.75 -28.68
N SER A 12 19.16 -6.61 -28.73
CA SER A 12 20.10 -7.46 -27.97
C SER A 12 20.61 -6.85 -26.66
N GLU A 13 20.67 -5.52 -26.52
CA GLU A 13 21.10 -4.86 -25.27
C GLU A 13 19.91 -4.57 -24.34
N LEU A 14 18.71 -4.42 -24.89
CA LEU A 14 17.50 -4.11 -24.13
C LEU A 14 16.88 -5.33 -23.41
N GLY A 15 17.30 -6.55 -23.77
CA GLY A 15 16.79 -7.79 -23.17
C GLY A 15 17.06 -7.90 -21.67
N ASN A 16 18.16 -7.32 -21.21
CA ASN A 16 18.58 -7.35 -19.80
C ASN A 16 18.08 -6.14 -19.00
N LEU A 17 17.49 -5.13 -19.65
CA LEU A 17 17.09 -3.88 -19.00
C LEU A 17 16.04 -4.08 -17.88
N PRO A 18 15.01 -4.94 -18.06
CA PRO A 18 14.08 -5.24 -16.97
C PRO A 18 14.75 -5.93 -15.78
N GLU A 19 15.70 -6.83 -16.05
CA GLU A 19 16.42 -7.61 -15.02
C GLU A 19 17.36 -6.70 -14.22
N LEU A 20 18.14 -5.87 -14.90
CA LEU A 20 18.99 -4.85 -14.28
C LEU A 20 18.17 -3.86 -13.45
N LEU A 21 17.00 -3.45 -13.95
CA LEU A 21 16.11 -2.57 -13.18
C LEU A 21 15.58 -3.26 -11.93
N CYS A 22 15.21 -4.55 -12.01
CA CYS A 22 14.83 -5.33 -10.85
C CYS A 22 15.96 -5.36 -9.81
N GLU A 23 17.21 -5.61 -10.23
CA GLU A 23 18.37 -5.62 -9.34
C GLU A 23 18.59 -4.26 -8.65
N ILE A 24 18.49 -3.16 -9.41
CA ILE A 24 18.61 -1.80 -8.87
C ILE A 24 17.52 -1.53 -7.82
N ILE A 25 16.26 -1.85 -8.13
CA ILE A 25 15.14 -1.65 -7.19
C ILE A 25 15.33 -2.51 -5.94
N GLN A 26 15.82 -3.74 -6.09
CA GLN A 26 16.08 -4.64 -4.97
C GLN A 26 17.20 -4.16 -4.05
N TYR A 27 18.19 -3.42 -4.59
CA TYR A 27 19.21 -2.78 -3.76
C TYR A 27 18.58 -1.77 -2.77
N PHE A 28 17.46 -1.14 -3.14
CA PHE A 28 16.73 -0.19 -2.30
C PHE A 28 15.72 -0.83 -1.34
N ARG A 29 15.67 -2.16 -1.22
CA ARG A 29 14.65 -2.88 -0.43
C ARG A 29 14.47 -2.37 1.00
N ASN A 30 15.54 -1.90 1.64
CA ASN A 30 15.52 -1.36 3.01
C ASN A 30 15.48 0.19 3.07
N ASP A 31 15.52 0.86 1.92
CA ASP A 31 15.42 2.31 1.81
C ASP A 31 14.03 2.71 1.29
N LEU A 32 13.08 2.77 2.23
CA LEU A 32 11.69 3.08 1.93
C LEU A 32 11.54 4.45 1.25
N SER A 33 12.35 5.44 1.62
CA SER A 33 12.31 6.78 1.03
C SER A 33 12.64 6.73 -0.47
N THR A 34 13.69 5.98 -0.81
CA THR A 34 14.06 5.76 -2.20
C THR A 34 13.01 4.94 -2.94
N LEU A 35 12.45 3.90 -2.33
CA LEU A 35 11.36 3.13 -2.94
C LEU A 35 10.11 3.97 -3.21
N TYR A 36 9.71 4.87 -2.30
CA TYR A 36 8.61 5.81 -2.54
C TYR A 36 8.93 6.74 -3.72
N SER A 37 10.17 7.20 -3.84
CA SER A 37 10.60 7.99 -4.99
C SER A 37 10.52 7.18 -6.30
N CYS A 38 10.92 5.90 -6.27
CA CYS A 38 10.83 4.98 -7.41
C CYS A 38 9.38 4.80 -7.90
N VAL A 39 8.41 4.73 -6.99
CA VAL A 39 6.98 4.60 -7.33
C VAL A 39 6.50 5.74 -8.23
N LEU A 40 7.08 6.93 -8.09
CA LEU A 40 6.69 8.14 -8.81
C LEU A 40 7.36 8.30 -10.18
N VAL A 41 8.37 7.48 -10.50
CA VAL A 41 9.15 7.61 -11.75
C VAL A 41 8.31 7.25 -12.98
N ASN A 42 7.80 6.02 -13.05
CA ASN A 42 6.91 5.56 -14.11
C ASN A 42 6.23 4.23 -13.72
N LYS A 43 5.35 3.72 -14.59
CA LYS A 43 4.56 2.48 -14.36
C LYS A 43 5.43 1.23 -14.12
N LEU A 44 6.60 1.13 -14.75
CA LEU A 44 7.50 -0.01 -14.57
C LEU A 44 8.16 0.04 -13.19
N TRP A 45 8.74 1.18 -12.81
CA TRP A 45 9.35 1.37 -11.49
C TRP A 45 8.32 1.22 -10.37
N CYS A 46 7.12 1.77 -10.55
CA CYS A 46 5.98 1.57 -9.64
C CYS A 46 5.67 0.09 -9.41
N ARG A 47 5.57 -0.71 -10.48
CA ARG A 47 5.29 -2.14 -10.38
C ARG A 47 6.36 -2.93 -9.63
N LEU A 48 7.61 -2.49 -9.67
CA LEU A 48 8.73 -3.15 -9.00
C LEU A 48 8.90 -2.70 -7.54
N ALA A 49 8.67 -1.42 -7.26
CA ALA A 49 8.85 -0.84 -5.92
C ALA A 49 7.69 -1.14 -4.97
N ILE A 50 6.44 -1.18 -5.46
CA ILE A 50 5.25 -1.43 -4.63
C ILE A 50 5.34 -2.77 -3.86
N PRO A 51 5.72 -3.91 -4.48
CA PRO A 51 5.88 -5.16 -3.76
C PRO A 51 6.87 -5.06 -2.60
N LEU A 52 7.96 -4.30 -2.75
CA LEU A 52 8.98 -4.10 -1.71
C LEU A 52 8.48 -3.23 -0.57
N LEU A 53 7.77 -2.14 -0.89
CA LEU A 53 7.12 -1.29 0.12
C LEU A 53 6.05 -2.03 0.94
N TRP A 54 5.41 -3.03 0.34
CA TRP A 54 4.32 -3.78 0.97
C TRP A 54 4.74 -5.10 1.64
N GLU A 55 6.04 -5.39 1.76
CA GLU A 55 6.50 -6.61 2.44
C GLU A 55 6.20 -6.61 3.94
N ASP A 56 6.25 -5.44 4.58
CA ASP A 56 5.95 -5.25 6.00
C ASP A 56 5.33 -3.86 6.26
N PRO A 57 4.07 -3.64 5.82
CA PRO A 57 3.46 -2.31 5.81
C PRO A 57 3.21 -1.75 7.22
N PHE A 58 3.11 -2.63 8.24
CA PHE A 58 2.87 -2.24 9.63
C PHE A 58 4.15 -1.89 10.40
N SER A 59 5.32 -2.15 9.82
CA SER A 59 6.60 -1.68 10.34
C SER A 59 6.96 -0.28 9.88
N ILE A 60 6.26 0.24 8.89
CA ILE A 60 6.48 1.58 8.36
C ILE A 60 5.81 2.57 9.31
N TYR A 61 6.60 3.47 9.89
CA TYR A 61 6.07 4.61 10.62
C TYR A 61 5.54 5.65 9.62
N ALA A 62 4.37 5.38 9.04
CA ALA A 62 3.68 6.33 8.18
C ALA A 62 2.78 7.24 9.02
N GLN A 63 2.84 8.55 8.76
CA GLN A 63 1.85 9.50 9.29
C GLN A 63 0.48 9.31 8.63
N ASN A 64 0.45 8.71 7.44
CA ASN A 64 -0.77 8.41 6.70
C ASN A 64 -1.21 6.97 6.95
N PHE A 65 -2.47 6.80 7.37
CA PHE A 65 -3.07 5.50 7.66
C PHE A 65 -3.79 4.87 6.46
N GLN A 66 -3.70 5.45 5.26
CA GLN A 66 -4.32 4.93 4.03
C GLN A 66 -3.94 3.46 3.73
N PHE A 67 -2.75 3.01 4.16
CA PHE A 67 -2.36 1.61 4.02
C PHE A 67 -3.26 0.66 4.84
N ILE A 68 -3.80 1.10 5.97
CA ILE A 68 -4.74 0.33 6.80
C ILE A 68 -6.05 0.18 6.06
N GLU A 69 -6.56 1.24 5.44
CA GLU A 69 -7.77 1.19 4.62
C GLU A 69 -7.60 0.20 3.46
N ILE A 70 -6.47 0.27 2.75
CA ILE A 70 -6.13 -0.68 1.66
C ILE A 70 -6.05 -2.11 2.19
N TYR A 71 -5.42 -2.33 3.34
CA TYR A 71 -5.32 -3.65 3.97
C TYR A 71 -6.71 -4.21 4.31
N LEU A 72 -7.53 -3.42 4.99
CA LEU A 72 -8.90 -3.80 5.38
C LEU A 72 -9.79 -4.07 4.16
N CYS A 73 -9.59 -3.32 3.08
CA CYS A 73 -10.32 -3.52 1.83
C CYS A 73 -10.06 -4.86 1.15
N ASN A 74 -8.85 -5.40 1.33
CA ASN A 74 -8.43 -6.66 0.73
C ASN A 74 -8.67 -7.87 1.66
N LEU A 75 -9.30 -7.68 2.82
CA LEU A 75 -9.78 -8.80 3.65
C LEU A 75 -10.90 -9.56 2.94
N ASN A 76 -11.09 -10.83 3.30
CA ASN A 76 -12.29 -11.57 2.87
C ASN A 76 -13.54 -11.02 3.57
N GLU A 77 -14.73 -11.32 3.04
CA GLU A 77 -16.00 -10.78 3.55
C GLU A 77 -16.29 -11.20 4.99
N ASP A 78 -15.89 -12.41 5.40
CA ASP A 78 -16.06 -12.89 6.77
C ASP A 78 -15.23 -12.07 7.77
N ASP A 79 -13.97 -11.81 7.43
CA ASP A 79 -13.04 -11.04 8.25
C ASP A 79 -13.41 -9.55 8.26
N LYS A 80 -13.88 -8.99 7.14
CA LYS A 80 -14.47 -7.65 7.10
C LYS A 80 -15.67 -7.55 8.02
N THR A 81 -16.56 -8.55 8.01
CA THR A 81 -17.75 -8.57 8.85
C THR A 81 -17.37 -8.60 10.33
N LYS A 82 -16.48 -9.50 10.74
CA LYS A 82 -15.97 -9.57 12.12
C LYS A 82 -15.27 -8.27 12.55
N PHE A 83 -14.49 -7.68 11.66
CA PHE A 83 -13.82 -6.41 11.93
C PHE A 83 -14.85 -5.28 12.11
N ASN A 84 -15.85 -5.20 11.24
CA ASN A 84 -16.93 -4.21 11.34
C ASN A 84 -17.77 -4.41 12.61
N GLU A 85 -18.02 -5.64 13.04
CA GLU A 85 -18.67 -5.91 14.33
C GLU A 85 -17.82 -5.44 15.51
N TYR A 86 -16.51 -5.76 15.50
CA TYR A 86 -15.57 -5.29 16.51
C TYR A 86 -15.53 -3.75 16.55
N VAL A 87 -15.48 -3.10 15.39
CA VAL A 87 -15.53 -1.65 15.27
C VAL A 87 -16.84 -1.12 15.82
N LYS A 88 -18.00 -1.61 15.37
CA LYS A 88 -19.31 -1.16 15.87
C LYS A 88 -19.47 -1.32 17.40
N GLN A 89 -18.95 -2.42 17.96
CA GLN A 89 -19.06 -2.71 19.39
C GLN A 89 -18.15 -1.79 20.23
N LYS A 90 -16.94 -1.48 19.75
CA LYS A 90 -15.95 -0.70 20.52
C LYS A 90 -15.88 0.78 20.13
N LEU A 91 -16.43 1.16 18.98
CA LEU A 91 -16.30 2.48 18.36
C LEU A 91 -17.67 2.95 17.86
N ALA A 92 -18.47 3.49 18.78
CA ALA A 92 -19.66 4.24 18.39
C ALA A 92 -19.25 5.39 17.45
N ASN A 93 -19.96 5.53 16.32
CA ASN A 93 -19.85 6.61 15.32
C ASN A 93 -18.84 6.47 14.17
N ILE A 94 -18.18 5.33 13.96
CA ILE A 94 -17.46 5.10 12.69
C ILE A 94 -18.45 4.50 11.68
N GLU A 95 -18.77 5.24 10.63
CA GLU A 95 -19.43 4.65 9.45
C GLU A 95 -18.56 3.51 8.91
N SER A 96 -19.20 2.39 8.60
CA SER A 96 -18.59 1.19 8.03
C SER A 96 -17.49 1.54 7.02
N ILE A 97 -16.37 0.80 7.07
CA ILE A 97 -15.31 0.87 6.05
C ILE A 97 -15.84 0.15 4.81
N SER A 98 -16.75 0.79 4.07
CA SER A 98 -17.53 0.11 3.01
C SER A 98 -17.20 0.56 1.59
N ASN A 99 -16.28 1.49 1.37
CA ASN A 99 -15.99 1.95 0.01
C ASN A 99 -14.57 1.58 -0.43
N CYS A 100 -14.39 0.30 -0.72
CA CYS A 100 -13.19 -0.19 -1.39
C CYS A 100 -13.31 0.08 -2.88
N SER A 101 -12.63 1.12 -3.37
CA SER A 101 -12.37 1.25 -4.81
C SER A 101 -11.45 0.12 -5.27
N SER A 102 -11.58 -0.30 -6.52
CA SER A 102 -10.70 -1.33 -7.08
C SER A 102 -9.24 -0.85 -7.01
N THR A 103 -8.43 -1.50 -6.18
CA THR A 103 -7.02 -1.17 -6.06
C THR A 103 -6.27 -1.62 -7.31
N LEU A 104 -5.32 -0.80 -7.77
CA LEU A 104 -4.49 -1.13 -8.95
C LEU A 104 -3.65 -2.40 -8.74
N PHE A 105 -3.34 -2.71 -7.48
CA PHE A 105 -2.55 -3.85 -7.07
C PHE A 105 -3.30 -4.69 -6.04
N ASN A 106 -3.01 -5.99 -6.02
CA ASN A 106 -3.35 -6.87 -4.92
C ASN A 106 -2.30 -6.66 -3.81
N TYR A 107 -2.48 -5.63 -2.99
CA TYR A 107 -1.48 -5.22 -2.01
C TYR A 107 -1.26 -6.28 -0.91
N THR A 108 -2.30 -7.01 -0.52
CA THR A 108 -2.19 -8.04 0.52
C THR A 108 -1.35 -9.23 0.09
N SER A 109 -1.30 -9.55 -1.21
CA SER A 109 -0.46 -10.65 -1.70
C SER A 109 1.05 -10.34 -1.62
N PHE A 110 1.44 -9.09 -1.38
CA PHE A 110 2.85 -8.70 -1.22
C PHE A 110 3.35 -8.76 0.22
N ILE A 111 2.46 -8.91 1.20
CA ILE A 111 2.81 -8.96 2.63
C ILE A 111 3.62 -10.23 2.90
N LYS A 112 4.85 -10.06 3.40
CA LYS A 112 5.75 -11.16 3.80
C LYS A 112 5.89 -11.28 5.31
N CYS A 113 5.71 -10.19 6.04
CA CYS A 113 5.72 -10.17 7.49
C CYS A 113 4.45 -9.49 8.01
N LEU A 114 3.79 -10.14 8.97
CA LEU A 114 2.63 -9.58 9.67
C LEU A 114 2.83 -9.74 11.17
N ASN A 115 3.42 -8.72 11.79
CA ASN A 115 3.57 -8.68 13.24
C ASN A 115 2.25 -8.22 13.88
N THR A 116 1.55 -9.12 14.56
CA THR A 116 0.23 -8.87 15.16
C THR A 116 0.23 -7.71 16.16
N HIS A 117 1.29 -7.55 16.95
CA HIS A 117 1.43 -6.42 17.86
C HIS A 117 1.50 -5.09 17.08
N LYS A 118 2.30 -5.02 16.02
CA LYS A 118 2.39 -3.81 15.16
C LYS A 118 1.06 -3.51 14.46
N VAL A 119 0.33 -4.54 14.03
CA VAL A 119 -1.01 -4.39 13.43
C VAL A 119 -1.96 -3.75 14.43
N VAL A 120 -2.07 -4.33 15.64
CA VAL A 120 -2.94 -3.80 16.70
C VAL A 120 -2.56 -2.35 17.03
N CYS A 121 -1.28 -2.06 17.27
CA CYS A 121 -0.83 -0.70 17.55
C CYS A 121 -1.15 0.28 16.41
N SER A 122 -1.01 -0.13 15.15
CA SER A 122 -1.29 0.72 13.99
C SER A 122 -2.79 1.03 13.88
N ILE A 123 -3.64 0.03 14.08
CA ILE A 123 -5.10 0.19 14.08
C ILE A 123 -5.54 1.11 15.24
N GLU A 124 -4.95 0.97 16.42
CA GLU A 124 -5.25 1.84 17.56
C GLU A 124 -4.84 3.30 17.34
N LYS A 125 -3.69 3.52 16.70
CA LYS A 125 -3.23 4.86 16.29
C LYS A 125 -4.13 5.46 15.23
N TRP A 126 -4.49 4.68 14.20
CA TRP A 126 -5.42 5.10 13.16
C TRP A 126 -6.77 5.51 13.73
N ARG A 127 -7.33 4.68 14.60
CA ARG A 127 -8.53 5.01 15.39
C ARG A 127 -8.37 6.33 16.13
N SER A 128 -7.26 6.51 16.85
CA SER A 128 -7.04 7.72 17.64
C SER A 128 -6.98 8.96 16.73
N ALA A 129 -6.37 8.82 15.55
CA ALA A 129 -6.37 9.88 14.55
C ALA A 129 -7.77 10.18 13.99
N LEU A 130 -8.60 9.17 13.72
CA LEU A 130 -10.00 9.37 13.32
C LEU A 130 -10.81 10.11 14.39
N MET A 131 -10.66 9.73 15.66
CA MET A 131 -11.38 10.36 16.78
C MET A 131 -10.90 11.79 17.08
N ASN A 132 -9.60 12.05 16.91
CA ASN A 132 -9.03 13.39 17.08
C ASN A 132 -9.38 14.31 15.90
N ASN A 133 -9.57 13.74 14.70
CA ASN A 133 -9.96 14.44 13.50
C ASN A 133 -11.48 14.31 13.25
N ASN A 134 -12.32 14.91 14.10
CA ASN A 134 -13.73 15.20 13.75
C ASN A 134 -13.81 16.19 12.56
N TRP A 135 -13.40 15.73 11.39
CA TRP A 135 -13.71 16.20 10.05
C TRP A 135 -14.30 14.94 9.39
N ILE A 136 -15.60 14.86 9.13
CA ILE A 136 -16.31 15.66 8.14
C ILE A 136 -17.68 16.08 8.72
N SER A 137 -17.77 17.32 9.20
CA SER A 137 -18.85 18.18 8.75
C SER A 137 -18.26 19.08 7.66
N GLN A 138 -18.85 19.00 6.45
CA GLN A 138 -18.57 19.79 5.24
C GLN A 138 -17.38 19.33 4.40
N TYR A 139 -17.59 18.34 3.53
CA TYR A 139 -17.65 18.52 2.07
C TYR A 139 -18.55 17.44 1.46
#